data_AF-A0A971B2Q1-F1
#
_entry.id   AF-A0A971B2Q1-F1
#
_cell.length_a   1.000
_cell.length_b   1.000
_cell.length_c   1.000
_cell.angle_alpha   90.00
_cell.angle_beta   90.00
_cell.angle_gamma   90.00
#
_symmetry.space_group_name_H-M   'P 1'
#
loop_
_entity.id
_entity.type
_entity.pdbx_description
1 polymer ?
#
loop_
_entity_poly.entity_id
_entity_poly.type
_entity_poly.pdbx_seq_one_letter_code
_entity_poly.pdbx_strand_id
1 'polypeptide(L)'
;MENDLLSTIQAAQRLAISTTTMYQWLADSDAGTLVIRGQQVRIGYLQGGPKGQGRIKIEAQEIERLKDLMRVQPSQPRHRCPPRPKNFFPGITVELGRPD
;
A
#
# COMPACT_ATOMS: atom_id res chain seq x y z
N MET A 1 -9.07 -26.85 -5.73
CA MET A 1 -7.97 -25.87 -5.63
C MET A 1 -7.26 -26.17 -4.34
N GLU A 2 -5.99 -26.60 -4.39
CA GLU A 2 -5.22 -26.86 -3.18
C GLU A 2 -4.96 -25.55 -2.45
N ASN A 3 -5.44 -25.45 -1.21
CA ASN A 3 -5.14 -24.33 -0.32
C ASN A 3 -3.72 -24.52 0.22
N ASP A 4 -2.71 -24.14 -0.57
CA ASP A 4 -1.30 -24.17 -0.16
C ASP A 4 -1.10 -23.20 1.02
N LEU A 5 -0.84 -23.76 2.20
CA LEU A 5 -0.66 -23.02 3.46
C LEU A 5 0.83 -22.83 3.78
N LEU A 6 1.30 -21.62 3.54
CA LEU A 6 2.68 -21.21 3.72
C LEU A 6 2.98 -20.86 5.18
N SER A 7 4.16 -21.24 5.65
CA SER A 7 4.73 -20.64 6.87
C SER A 7 5.10 -19.18 6.66
N THR A 8 5.24 -18.41 7.75
CA THR A 8 5.71 -17.01 7.69
C THR A 8 7.04 -16.85 6.94
N ILE A 9 7.96 -17.82 7.09
CA ILE A 9 9.26 -17.82 6.40
C ILE A 9 9.06 -17.96 4.88
N GLN A 10 8.23 -18.91 4.45
CA GLN A 10 7.94 -19.12 3.03
C GLN A 10 7.20 -17.93 2.42
N ALA A 11 6.26 -17.34 3.15
CA ALA A 11 5.56 -16.13 2.75
C ALA A 11 6.54 -14.95 2.55
N ALA A 12 7.43 -14.70 3.51
CA ALA A 12 8.44 -13.65 3.43
C ALA A 12 9.37 -13.85 2.22
N GLN A 13 9.81 -15.10 1.98
CA GLN A 13 10.62 -15.45 0.81
C GLN A 13 9.89 -15.17 -0.52
N ARG A 14 8.60 -15.53 -0.64
CA ARG A 14 7.82 -15.27 -1.86
C ARG A 14 7.58 -13.78 -2.12
N LEU A 15 7.49 -12.97 -1.07
CA LEU A 15 7.37 -11.50 -1.16
C LEU A 15 8.73 -10.79 -1.32
N ALA A 16 9.84 -11.52 -1.26
CA ALA A 16 11.20 -10.98 -1.25
C ALA A 16 11.43 -9.94 -0.13
N ILE A 17 10.88 -10.18 1.06
CA ILE A 17 11.09 -9.37 2.27
C ILE A 17 11.73 -10.20 3.38
N SER A 18 12.23 -9.54 4.42
CA SER A 18 12.74 -10.26 5.59
C SER A 18 11.61 -10.90 6.40
N THR A 19 11.89 -12.02 7.06
CA THR A 19 10.93 -12.67 7.98
C THR A 19 10.48 -11.71 9.10
N THR A 20 11.39 -10.87 9.59
CA THR A 20 11.10 -9.85 10.60
C THR A 20 10.09 -8.82 10.08
N THR A 21 10.27 -8.36 8.84
CA THR A 21 9.31 -7.46 8.17
C THR A 21 7.95 -8.12 8.04
N MET A 22 7.91 -9.41 7.71
CA MET A 22 6.64 -10.14 7.62
C MET A 22 5.93 -10.23 8.98
N TYR A 23 6.66 -10.51 10.07
CA TYR A 23 6.07 -10.49 11.42
C TYR A 23 5.57 -9.10 11.82
N GLN A 24 6.31 -8.04 11.48
CA GLN A 24 5.86 -6.68 11.71
C GLN A 24 4.57 -6.38 10.94
N TRP A 25 4.49 -6.79 9.67
CA TRP A 25 3.28 -6.61 8.86
C TRP A 25 2.08 -7.36 9.42
N LEU A 26 2.26 -8.56 9.99
CA LEU A 26 1.19 -9.27 10.66
C LEU A 26 0.70 -8.50 11.90
N ALA A 27 1.63 -7.99 12.72
CA ALA A 27 1.29 -7.17 13.88
C ALA A 27 0.56 -5.86 13.48
N ASP A 28 1.05 -5.17 12.46
CA ASP A 28 0.44 -3.94 11.93
C ASP A 28 -0.92 -4.23 11.29
N SER A 29 -1.08 -5.38 10.63
CA SER A 29 -2.36 -5.83 10.09
C SER A 29 -3.39 -6.06 11.19
N ASP A 30 -3.01 -6.72 12.28
CA ASP A 30 -3.87 -6.97 13.44
C ASP A 30 -4.27 -5.68 14.15
N ALA A 31 -3.34 -4.72 14.23
CA ALA A 31 -3.61 -3.37 14.73
C ALA A 31 -4.40 -2.49 13.74
N GLY A 32 -4.59 -2.95 12.50
CA GLY A 32 -5.25 -2.19 11.44
C GLY A 32 -4.42 -1.01 10.90
N THR A 33 -3.11 -0.98 11.15
CA THR A 33 -2.19 0.10 10.75
C THR A 33 -1.35 -0.24 9.52
N LEU A 34 -1.40 -1.48 9.03
CA LEU A 34 -0.65 -1.87 7.84
C LEU A 34 -1.14 -1.11 6.60
N VAL A 35 -0.21 -0.37 5.97
CA VAL A 35 -0.45 0.38 4.74
C VAL A 35 0.57 -0.03 3.69
N ILE A 36 0.10 -0.49 2.53
CA ILE A 36 0.93 -0.79 1.37
C ILE A 36 0.57 0.21 0.28
N ARG A 37 1.55 1.02 -0.17
CA ARG A 37 1.37 2.00 -1.26
C ARG A 37 0.19 2.98 -1.04
N GLY A 38 -0.08 3.34 0.21
CA GLY A 38 -1.17 4.26 0.58
C GLY A 38 -2.55 3.60 0.72
N GLN A 39 -2.64 2.27 0.58
CA GLN A 39 -3.85 1.50 0.83
C GLN A 39 -3.74 0.75 2.14
N GLN A 40 -4.76 0.83 2.98
CA GLN A 40 -4.86 0.02 4.20
C GLN A 40 -5.08 -1.44 3.81
N VAL A 41 -4.25 -2.34 4.36
CA VAL A 41 -4.26 -3.75 4.02
C VAL A 41 -4.45 -4.59 5.27
N ARG A 42 -5.36 -5.56 5.20
CA ARG A 42 -5.47 -6.65 6.17
C ARG A 42 -4.89 -7.91 5.56
N ILE A 43 -4.14 -8.68 6.35
CA ILE A 43 -3.56 -9.97 5.96
C ILE A 43 -4.39 -11.07 6.60
N GLY A 44 -4.98 -11.95 5.79
CA GLY A 44 -5.64 -13.16 6.26
C GLY A 44 -4.62 -14.26 6.59
N TYR A 45 -4.65 -14.77 7.82
CA TYR A 45 -3.80 -15.88 8.23
C TYR A 45 -4.50 -16.78 9.25
N LEU A 46 -4.02 -18.02 9.36
CA LEU A 46 -4.44 -19.02 10.33
C LEU A 46 -3.35 -19.16 11.40
N GLN A 47 -3.74 -19.08 12.67
CA GLN A 47 -2.85 -19.36 13.80
C GLN A 47 -3.24 -20.68 14.46
N GLY A 48 -2.32 -21.65 14.41
CA GLY A 48 -2.51 -22.98 14.99
C GLY A 48 -1.50 -23.28 16.10
N GLY A 49 -1.89 -24.15 17.03
CA GLY A 49 -1.04 -24.69 18.09
C GLY A 49 -1.79 -24.86 19.42
N PRO A 50 -1.33 -25.76 20.31
CA PRO A 50 -1.89 -25.86 21.66
C PRO A 50 -1.75 -24.51 22.37
N LYS A 51 -2.85 -23.99 22.93
CA LYS A 51 -2.88 -22.72 23.68
C LYS A 51 -2.42 -21.48 22.88
N GLY A 52 -2.59 -21.47 21.55
CA GLY A 52 -2.25 -20.31 20.70
C GLY A 52 -0.76 -20.12 20.42
N GLN A 53 0.10 -21.05 20.88
CA GLN A 53 1.51 -21.05 20.56
C GLN A 53 1.78 -21.77 19.23
N GLY A 54 2.04 -21.00 18.19
CA GLY A 54 3.36 -21.20 17.57
C GLY A 54 3.42 -21.37 16.06
N ARG A 55 2.32 -21.51 15.32
CA ARG A 55 2.43 -21.61 13.85
C ARG A 55 1.40 -20.75 13.13
N ILE A 56 1.90 -19.69 12.52
CA ILE A 56 1.16 -18.88 11.56
C ILE A 56 1.27 -19.54 10.20
N LYS A 57 0.12 -19.68 9.55
CA LYS A 57 -0.06 -20.21 8.22
C LYS A 57 -0.82 -19.20 7.36
N ILE A 58 -0.32 -18.94 6.17
CA ILE A 58 -0.86 -17.93 5.25
C ILE A 58 -1.18 -18.62 3.94
N GLU A 59 -2.36 -18.35 3.38
CA GLU A 59 -2.73 -18.90 2.09
C GLU A 59 -1.84 -18.34 0.98
N ALA A 60 -1.42 -19.20 0.05
CA ALA A 60 -0.61 -18.78 -1.08
C ALA A 60 -1.28 -17.66 -1.92
N GLN A 61 -2.61 -17.71 -2.08
CA GLN A 61 -3.38 -16.69 -2.80
C GLN A 61 -3.28 -15.32 -2.14
N GLU A 62 -3.24 -15.27 -0.81
CA GLU A 62 -3.08 -14.04 -0.06
C GLU A 62 -1.71 -13.41 -0.31
N ILE A 63 -0.67 -14.24 -0.43
CA ILE A 63 0.67 -13.76 -0.78
C ILE A 63 0.73 -13.19 -2.20
N GLU A 64 0.06 -13.82 -3.17
CA GLU A 64 -0.02 -13.27 -4.52
C GLU A 64 -0.77 -11.94 -4.55
N ARG A 65 -1.87 -11.81 -3.77
CA ARG A 65 -2.57 -10.53 -3.60
C ARG A 65 -1.68 -9.44 -3.03
N LEU A 66 -0.90 -9.74 -1.99
CA LEU A 66 0.06 -8.80 -1.40
C LEU A 66 1.14 -8.39 -2.40
N LYS A 67 1.65 -9.34 -3.17
CA LYS A 67 2.64 -9.10 -4.22
C LYS A 67 2.10 -8.17 -5.30
N ASP A 68 0.84 -8.33 -5.70
CA ASP A 68 0.18 -7.44 -6.64
C ASP A 68 0.01 -6.02 -6.09
N LEU A 69 -0.29 -5.87 -4.79
CA LEU A 69 -0.33 -4.55 -4.14
C LEU A 69 1.05 -3.87 -4.05
N MET A 70 2.12 -4.65 -3.98
CA MET A 70 3.50 -4.14 -4.00
C MET A 70 3.97 -3.74 -5.40
N ARG A 71 3.32 -4.21 -6.48
CA ARG A 71 3.75 -3.93 -7.85
C ARG A 71 3.73 -2.43 -8.14
N VAL A 72 4.86 -1.93 -8.63
CA VAL A 72 4.97 -0.57 -9.14
C VAL A 72 4.26 -0.50 -10.49
N GLN A 73 3.09 0.15 -10.52
CA GLN A 73 2.55 0.65 -11.77
C GLN A 73 3.16 2.03 -12.03
N PRO A 74 3.90 2.23 -13.13
CA PRO A 74 4.39 3.56 -13.48
C PRO A 74 3.18 4.48 -13.64
N SER A 75 3.08 5.47 -12.76
CA SER A 75 2.02 6.47 -12.86
C SER A 75 2.24 7.24 -14.16
N GLN A 76 1.21 7.31 -15.00
CA GLN A 76 1.30 8.12 -16.21
C GLN A 76 1.72 9.55 -15.83
N PRO A 77 2.67 10.15 -16.58
CA PRO A 77 3.10 11.51 -16.29
C PRO A 77 1.87 12.41 -16.27
N ARG A 78 1.60 13.02 -15.11
CA ARG A 78 0.49 13.95 -14.96
C ARG A 78 0.72 15.08 -15.95
N HIS A 79 -0.18 15.23 -16.93
CA HIS A 79 -0.21 16.43 -17.76
C HIS A 79 -0.45 17.62 -16.83
N ARG A 80 0.59 18.42 -16.58
CA ARG A 80 0.45 19.68 -15.86
C ARG A 80 -0.46 20.56 -16.72
N CYS A 81 -1.64 20.88 -16.21
CA CYS A 81 -2.46 21.90 -16.84
C CYS A 81 -1.72 23.23 -16.66
N PRO A 82 -1.35 23.95 -17.74
CA PRO A 82 -0.69 25.23 -17.60
C PRO A 82 -1.60 26.18 -16.80
N PRO A 83 -1.02 27.03 -15.93
CA PRO A 83 -1.81 28.00 -15.18
C PRO A 83 -2.60 28.88 -16.16
N ARG A 84 -3.94 28.89 -16.04
CA ARG A 84 -4.77 29.81 -16.81
C ARG A 84 -4.43 31.24 -16.35
N PRO A 85 -4.08 32.16 -17.27
CA PRO A 85 -3.80 33.54 -16.89
C PRO A 85 -5.03 34.14 -16.23
N LYS A 86 -4.86 34.63 -14.98
CA LYS A 86 -5.89 35.36 -14.24
C LYS A 86 -5.95 36.80 -14.77
N ASN A 87 -6.44 36.96 -16.00
CA ASN A 87 -6.67 38.29 -16.58
C ASN A 87 -8.02 38.89 -16.16
N PHE A 88 -8.75 38.22 -15.25
CA PHE A 88 -10.07 38.65 -14.84
C PHE A 88 -10.20 38.54 -13.32
N PHE A 89 -10.03 39.66 -12.65
CA PHE A 89 -10.40 39.82 -11.25
C PHE A 89 -11.82 40.41 -11.23
N PRO A 90 -12.84 39.66 -10.79
CA PRO A 90 -14.19 40.20 -10.72
C PRO A 90 -14.20 41.39 -9.75
N GLY A 91 -14.52 42.58 -10.26
CA GLY A 91 -14.57 43.84 -9.50
C GLY A 91 -13.38 44.79 -9.72
N ILE A 92 -12.35 44.39 -10.48
CA ILE A 92 -11.27 45.31 -10.89
C ILE A 92 -11.52 45.69 -12.35
N THR A 93 -12.05 46.90 -12.58
CA THR A 93 -12.34 47.46 -13.91
C THR A 93 -11.23 48.37 -14.44
N VAL A 94 -10.12 48.50 -13.71
CA VAL A 94 -8.99 49.37 -14.06
C VAL A 94 -7.77 48.54 -14.44
N GLU A 95 -6.99 49.04 -15.39
CA GLU A 95 -5.71 48.42 -15.78
C GLU A 95 -4.73 48.53 -14.60
N LEU A 96 -4.29 47.37 -14.09
CA LEU A 96 -3.24 47.32 -13.06
C LEU A 96 -1.90 47.62 -13.73
N GLY A 97 -1.39 48.84 -13.52
CA GLY A 97 -0.04 49.23 -13.94
C GLY A 97 1.04 48.38 -13.23
N ARG A 98 2.17 48.14 -13.90
CA ARG A 98 3.35 47.53 -13.28
C ARG A 98 4.14 48.61 -12.52
N PRO A 99 4.56 48.37 -11.27
CA PRO A 99 5.47 49.28 -10.59
C PRO A 99 6.89 49.20 -11.19
N ASP A 100 7.54 50.35 -11.31
CA ASP A 100 8.97 50.52 -11.65
C ASP A 100 9.88 50.20 -10.44
#